data_AF-A0A1Y3NHG3-F1
#
_entry.id   AF-A0A1Y3NHG3-F1
#
_cell.length_a   1.000
_cell.length_b   1.000
_cell.length_c   1.000
_cell.angle_alpha   90.00
_cell.angle_beta   90.00
_cell.angle_gamma   90.00
#
_symmetry.space_group_name_H-M   'P 1'
#
loop_
_entity.id
_entity.type
_entity.pdbx_description
1 polymer ?
#
loop_
_entity_poly.entity_id
_entity_poly.type
_entity_poly.pdbx_seq_one_letter_code
_entity_poly.pdbx_strand_id
1 'polypeptide(L)'
;MDATYESKISTPVWLILDLIGNSGLILYFIGLILSFVKKPEFMKNNSMLIFMILSIIPAILFLIGSYELIVERIKKLDRILPKKRLYRGFGSIYVGGLLGLITSVIGIIYGYYINGTNLLYVWLMVIGSLMIIVGVIPIFTRYKKVEE
;
A
#
# COMPACT_ATOMS: atom_id res chain seq x y z
N MET A 1 -26.57 -15.78 -2.17
CA MET A 1 -26.22 -14.38 -2.46
C MET A 1 -24.87 -14.08 -1.82
N ASP A 2 -23.95 -13.47 -2.54
CA ASP A 2 -22.67 -13.02 -1.96
C ASP A 2 -22.98 -11.92 -0.93
N ALA A 3 -22.44 -12.04 0.28
CA ALA A 3 -22.64 -11.04 1.32
C ALA A 3 -22.16 -9.65 0.85
N THR A 4 -23.04 -8.66 0.92
CA THR A 4 -22.77 -7.25 0.60
C THR A 4 -22.35 -6.49 1.86
N TYR A 5 -21.44 -5.54 1.68
CA TYR A 5 -20.90 -4.69 2.74
C TYR A 5 -21.13 -3.23 2.38
N GLU A 6 -21.56 -2.43 3.35
CA GLU A 6 -21.81 -1.00 3.19
C GLU A 6 -20.91 -0.17 4.10
N SER A 7 -20.42 0.97 3.61
CA SER A 7 -19.68 1.95 4.40
C SER A 7 -20.44 3.27 4.59
N LYS A 8 -20.71 3.62 5.85
CA LYS A 8 -21.39 4.87 6.27
C LYS A 8 -20.44 6.03 6.56
N ILE A 9 -19.20 5.96 6.09
CA ILE A 9 -18.22 7.05 6.25
C ILE A 9 -18.74 8.33 5.58
N SER A 10 -18.64 9.49 6.24
CA SER A 10 -19.00 10.76 5.58
C SER A 10 -18.07 11.06 4.41
N THR A 11 -18.58 11.67 3.34
CA THR A 11 -17.79 12.00 2.14
C THR A 11 -16.49 12.76 2.44
N PRO A 12 -16.46 13.78 3.32
CA PRO A 12 -15.22 14.49 3.64
C PRO A 12 -14.16 13.57 4.27
N VAL A 13 -14.56 12.70 5.19
CA VAL A 13 -13.64 11.75 5.85
C VAL A 13 -13.12 10.73 4.85
N TRP A 14 -13.97 10.25 3.94
CA TRP A 14 -13.56 9.35 2.87
C TRP A 14 -12.47 9.98 2.00
N LEU A 15 -12.69 11.21 1.54
CA LEU A 15 -11.75 11.92 0.67
C LEU A 15 -10.39 12.16 1.34
N ILE A 16 -10.38 12.53 2.61
CA ILE A 16 -9.14 12.74 3.37
C ILE A 16 -8.35 11.43 3.47
N LEU A 17 -9.01 10.34 3.86
CA LEU A 17 -8.37 9.03 4.01
C LEU A 17 -7.86 8.47 2.67
N ASP A 18 -8.65 8.64 1.61
CA ASP A 18 -8.28 8.25 0.25
C ASP A 18 -7.07 9.05 -0.25
N LEU A 19 -7.03 10.36 0.01
CA LEU A 19 -5.89 11.21 -0.33
C LEU A 19 -4.61 10.77 0.40
N ILE A 20 -4.70 10.47 1.69
CA ILE A 20 -3.57 9.97 2.49
C ILE A 20 -3.07 8.63 1.94
N GLY A 21 -3.98 7.68 1.72
CA GLY A 21 -3.64 6.36 1.19
C GLY A 21 -2.99 6.42 -0.19
N ASN A 22 -3.56 7.19 -1.10
CA ASN A 22 -3.04 7.37 -2.47
C ASN A 22 -1.68 8.09 -2.49
N SER A 23 -1.49 9.09 -1.62
CA SER A 23 -0.18 9.74 -1.47
C SER A 23 0.88 8.74 -0.98
N GLY A 24 0.51 7.85 -0.06
CA GLY A 24 1.37 6.77 0.40
C GLY A 24 1.76 5.77 -0.71
N LEU A 25 0.80 5.39 -1.56
CA LEU A 25 1.05 4.56 -2.75
C LEU A 25 2.09 5.20 -3.66
N ILE A 26 1.91 6.48 -3.99
CA ILE A 26 2.82 7.24 -4.85
C ILE A 26 4.23 7.26 -4.23
N LEU A 27 4.36 7.58 -2.94
CA LEU A 27 5.64 7.59 -2.24
C LEU A 27 6.35 6.23 -2.28
N TYR A 28 5.59 5.15 -2.06
CA TYR A 28 6.15 3.79 -2.13
C TYR A 28 6.70 3.48 -3.52
N PHE A 29 5.92 3.75 -4.58
CA PHE A 29 6.37 3.53 -5.96
C PHE A 29 7.58 4.40 -6.31
N ILE A 30 7.59 5.68 -5.92
CA ILE A 30 8.73 6.57 -6.15
C ILE A 30 9.99 6.02 -5.48
N GLY A 31 9.92 5.63 -4.21
CA GLY A 31 11.06 5.05 -3.49
C GLY A 31 11.57 3.77 -4.16
N LEU A 32 10.66 2.86 -4.53
CA LEU A 32 11.01 1.61 -5.19
C LEU A 32 11.65 1.85 -6.57
N ILE A 33 11.02 2.66 -7.42
CA ILE A 33 11.50 2.95 -8.79
C ILE A 33 12.84 3.67 -8.74
N LEU A 34 12.99 4.69 -7.90
CA LEU A 34 14.25 5.44 -7.80
C LEU A 34 15.40 4.55 -7.30
N SER A 35 15.13 3.57 -6.45
CA SER A 35 16.15 2.60 -6.02
C SER A 35 16.70 1.79 -7.20
N PHE A 36 15.86 1.33 -8.13
CA PHE A 36 16.31 0.59 -9.31
C PHE A 36 16.89 1.47 -10.42
N VAL A 37 16.37 2.69 -10.60
CA VAL A 37 16.81 3.62 -11.65
C VAL A 37 18.12 4.28 -11.29
N LYS A 38 18.25 4.80 -10.06
CA LYS A 38 19.44 5.54 -9.62
C LYS A 38 20.54 4.64 -9.08
N LYS A 39 20.21 3.40 -8.71
CA LYS A 39 21.15 2.39 -8.18
C LYS A 39 22.10 2.97 -7.12
N PRO A 40 21.56 3.53 -6.01
CA PRO A 40 22.36 4.06 -4.91
C PRO A 40 23.30 2.99 -4.35
N GLU A 41 24.30 3.40 -3.56
CA GLU A 41 25.38 2.52 -3.10
C GLU A 41 24.89 1.23 -2.43
N PHE A 42 23.82 1.31 -1.63
CA PHE A 42 23.24 0.13 -0.98
C PHE A 42 22.77 -0.95 -1.98
N MET A 43 22.42 -0.59 -3.22
CA MET A 43 22.02 -1.55 -4.27
C MET A 43 23.17 -2.41 -4.78
N LYS A 44 24.43 -2.07 -4.48
CA LYS A 44 25.60 -2.89 -4.82
C LYS A 44 25.74 -4.12 -3.91
N ASN A 45 25.08 -4.10 -2.76
CA ASN A 45 25.08 -5.23 -1.84
C ASN A 45 24.02 -6.26 -2.28
N ASN A 46 24.42 -7.52 -2.45
CA ASN A 46 23.54 -8.59 -2.92
C ASN A 46 22.31 -8.79 -2.02
N SER A 47 22.46 -8.70 -0.71
CA SER A 47 21.36 -8.85 0.24
C SER A 47 20.35 -7.71 0.09
N MET A 48 20.83 -6.46 -0.01
CA MET A 48 19.96 -5.30 -0.26
C MET A 48 19.24 -5.40 -1.60
N LEU A 49 19.93 -5.86 -2.64
CA LEU A 49 19.31 -6.10 -3.94
C LEU A 49 18.15 -7.10 -3.82
N ILE A 50 18.35 -8.22 -3.10
CA ILE A 50 17.29 -9.20 -2.85
C ILE A 50 16.11 -8.57 -2.10
N PHE A 51 16.37 -7.77 -1.05
CA PHE A 51 15.31 -7.07 -0.31
C PHE A 51 14.50 -6.12 -1.20
N MET A 52 15.18 -5.39 -2.08
CA MET A 52 14.50 -4.48 -3.01
C MET A 52 13.69 -5.23 -4.06
N ILE A 53 14.14 -6.41 -4.49
CA ILE A 53 13.34 -7.30 -5.35
C ILE A 53 12.11 -7.82 -4.61
N LEU A 54 12.24 -8.25 -3.35
CA LEU A 54 11.10 -8.69 -2.53
C LEU A 54 10.08 -7.57 -2.31
N SER A 55 10.55 -6.32 -2.26
CA SER A 55 9.70 -5.12 -2.14
C SER A 55 8.82 -4.85 -3.38
N ILE A 56 9.01 -5.60 -4.47
CA ILE A 56 8.09 -5.58 -5.62
C ILE A 56 6.77 -6.28 -5.28
N ILE A 57 6.76 -7.25 -4.36
CA ILE A 57 5.54 -7.97 -3.96
C ILE A 57 4.47 -7.01 -3.41
N PRO A 58 4.77 -6.14 -2.42
CA PRO A 58 3.88 -5.07 -2.00
C PRO A 58 3.38 -4.19 -3.16
N ALA A 59 4.27 -3.81 -4.07
CA ALA A 59 3.92 -2.98 -5.22
C ALA A 59 2.89 -3.65 -6.14
N ILE A 60 3.01 -4.95 -6.37
CA ILE A 60 2.01 -5.71 -7.15
C ILE A 60 0.66 -5.73 -6.43
N LEU A 61 0.64 -5.93 -5.12
CA LEU A 61 -0.61 -5.92 -4.33
C LEU A 61 -1.31 -4.55 -4.37
N PHE A 62 -0.53 -3.47 -4.36
CA PHE A 62 -1.02 -2.12 -4.56
C PHE A 62 -1.67 -1.92 -5.93
N LEU A 63 -1.05 -2.43 -7.00
CA LEU A 63 -1.63 -2.35 -8.35
C LEU A 63 -2.94 -3.12 -8.46
N ILE A 64 -2.98 -4.35 -7.93
CA ILE A 64 -4.18 -5.20 -7.93
C ILE A 64 -5.33 -4.48 -7.21
N GLY A 65 -5.06 -3.94 -6.03
CA GLY A 65 -6.09 -3.31 -5.22
C GLY A 65 -6.56 -1.99 -5.82
N SER A 66 -5.63 -1.17 -6.30
CA SER A 66 -5.95 0.09 -6.97
C SER A 66 -6.80 -0.16 -8.22
N TYR A 67 -6.48 -1.18 -9.01
CA TYR A 67 -7.28 -1.56 -10.18
C TYR A 67 -8.71 -1.93 -9.80
N GLU A 68 -8.90 -2.78 -8.79
CA GLU A 68 -10.24 -3.19 -8.35
C GLU A 68 -11.05 -1.97 -7.85
N LEU A 69 -10.45 -1.09 -7.04
CA LEU A 69 -11.12 0.11 -6.53
C LEU A 69 -11.47 1.14 -7.62
N ILE A 70 -10.61 1.29 -8.64
CA ILE A 70 -10.91 2.17 -9.79
C ILE A 70 -12.10 1.62 -10.58
N VAL A 71 -12.13 0.31 -10.84
CA VAL A 71 -13.25 -0.34 -11.53
C VAL A 71 -14.56 -0.19 -10.76
N GLU A 72 -14.50 -0.24 -9.42
CA GLU A 72 -15.65 -0.01 -8.55
C GLU A 72 -16.14 1.44 -8.59
N ARG A 73 -15.21 2.41 -8.55
CA ARG A 73 -15.53 3.84 -8.60
C ARG A 73 -16.20 4.23 -9.93
N ILE A 74 -15.76 3.64 -11.03
CA ILE A 74 -16.40 3.80 -12.35
C ILE A 74 -17.84 3.27 -12.34
N LYS A 75 -18.10 2.20 -11.59
CA LYS A 75 -19.44 1.59 -11.45
C LYS A 75 -20.31 2.25 -10.38
N LYS A 76 -19.81 3.31 -9.71
CA LYS A 76 -20.47 4.00 -8.58
C LYS A 76 -20.85 3.06 -7.42
N LEU A 77 -20.09 1.97 -7.24
CA LEU A 77 -20.31 0.98 -6.17
C LEU A 77 -19.48 1.28 -4.91
N ASP A 78 -18.92 2.47 -4.81
CA ASP A 78 -17.91 2.90 -3.84
C ASP A 78 -18.36 2.67 -2.40
N ARG A 79 -19.67 2.67 -2.14
CA ARG A 79 -20.26 2.56 -0.80
C ARG A 79 -20.83 1.19 -0.48
N ILE A 80 -21.16 0.37 -1.49
CA ILE A 80 -21.77 -0.94 -1.32
C ILE A 80 -20.99 -1.94 -2.18
N LEU A 81 -20.23 -2.81 -1.51
CA LEU A 81 -19.31 -3.74 -2.16
C LEU A 81 -19.63 -5.19 -1.80
N PRO A 82 -19.58 -6.13 -2.78
CA PRO A 82 -19.54 -7.54 -2.47
C PRO A 82 -18.28 -7.89 -1.68
N LYS A 83 -18.39 -8.84 -0.73
CA LYS A 83 -17.26 -9.31 0.09
C LYS A 83 -15.99 -9.54 -0.74
N LYS A 84 -16.09 -10.33 -1.80
CA LYS A 84 -14.94 -10.71 -2.64
C LYS A 84 -14.17 -9.49 -3.16
N ARG A 85 -14.88 -8.43 -3.56
CA ARG A 85 -14.22 -7.25 -4.12
C ARG A 85 -13.65 -6.32 -3.06
N LEU A 86 -14.35 -6.16 -1.94
CA LEU A 86 -13.86 -5.42 -0.78
C LEU A 86 -12.47 -5.92 -0.32
N TYR A 87 -12.31 -7.25 -0.20
CA TYR A 87 -11.02 -7.84 0.19
C TYR A 87 -9.96 -7.80 -0.93
N ARG A 88 -10.37 -7.81 -2.21
CA ARG A 88 -9.43 -7.67 -3.34
C ARG A 88 -8.96 -6.25 -3.55
N GLY A 89 -9.81 -5.26 -3.32
CA GLY A 89 -9.47 -3.83 -3.38
C GLY A 89 -8.74 -3.39 -2.13
N PHE A 90 -9.47 -3.05 -1.07
CA PHE A 90 -8.89 -2.54 0.17
C PHE A 90 -8.03 -3.59 0.90
N GLY A 91 -8.43 -4.87 0.88
CA GLY A 91 -7.67 -5.91 1.55
C GLY A 91 -6.29 -6.15 0.92
N SER A 92 -6.15 -6.11 -0.40
CA SER A 92 -4.83 -6.25 -1.03
C SER A 92 -3.96 -5.02 -0.77
N ILE A 93 -4.53 -3.81 -0.78
CA ILE A 93 -3.77 -2.60 -0.45
C ILE A 93 -3.32 -2.63 1.02
N TYR A 94 -4.17 -3.09 1.94
CA TYR A 94 -3.81 -3.25 3.35
C TYR A 94 -2.67 -4.26 3.54
N VAL A 95 -2.79 -5.46 2.96
CA VAL A 95 -1.74 -6.50 3.04
C VAL A 95 -0.45 -6.01 2.37
N GLY A 96 -0.56 -5.35 1.22
CA GLY A 96 0.55 -4.69 0.55
C GLY A 96 1.22 -3.66 1.44
N GLY A 97 0.45 -2.85 2.18
CA GLY A 97 0.96 -1.83 3.09
C GLY A 97 1.75 -2.43 4.24
N LEU A 98 1.23 -3.50 4.85
CA LEU A 98 1.93 -4.24 5.90
C LEU A 98 3.22 -4.89 5.41
N LEU A 99 3.16 -5.62 4.29
CA LEU A 99 4.35 -6.25 3.71
C LEU A 99 5.37 -5.20 3.26
N GLY A 100 4.91 -4.09 2.70
CA GLY A 100 5.72 -2.94 2.32
C GLY A 100 6.45 -2.33 3.51
N LEU A 101 5.75 -2.19 4.65
CA LEU A 101 6.33 -1.70 5.89
C LEU A 101 7.38 -2.68 6.43
N ILE A 102 7.04 -3.97 6.52
CA ILE A 102 7.96 -5.00 7.03
C ILE A 102 9.23 -5.05 6.18
N THR A 103 9.10 -5.14 4.86
CA THR A 103 10.24 -5.22 3.93
C THR A 103 11.11 -3.97 3.96
N SER A 104 10.52 -2.78 3.98
CA SER A 104 11.27 -1.53 4.03
C SER A 104 11.95 -1.29 5.38
N VAL A 105 11.31 -1.62 6.51
CA VAL A 105 11.95 -1.53 7.84
C VAL A 105 13.13 -2.49 7.96
N ILE A 106 12.98 -3.74 7.50
CA ILE A 106 14.11 -4.69 7.45
C ILE A 106 15.23 -4.13 6.55
N GLY A 107 14.88 -3.56 5.40
CA GLY A 107 15.83 -2.90 4.50
C GLY A 107 16.57 -1.73 5.16
N ILE A 108 15.90 -0.93 6.01
CA ILE A 108 16.54 0.13 6.79
C ILE A 108 17.52 -0.44 7.82
N ILE A 109 17.09 -1.43 8.62
CA ILE A 109 17.93 -2.05 9.65
C ILE A 109 19.20 -2.64 9.02
N TYR A 110 19.03 -3.38 7.93
CA TYR A 110 20.16 -3.97 7.21
C TYR A 110 21.04 -2.92 6.54
N GLY A 111 20.44 -1.89 5.95
CA GLY A 111 21.16 -0.77 5.36
C GLY A 111 22.08 -0.06 6.35
N TYR A 112 21.62 0.15 7.59
CA TYR A 112 22.48 0.69 8.66
C TYR A 112 23.56 -0.31 9.09
N TYR A 113 23.25 -1.60 9.17
CA TYR A 113 24.22 -2.64 9.56
C TYR A 113 25.42 -2.71 8.59
N ILE A 114 25.19 -2.53 7.29
CA ILE A 114 26.25 -2.59 6.27
C ILE A 114 26.92 -1.22 5.99
N ASN A 115 26.68 -0.20 6.82
CA ASN A 115 27.12 1.19 6.60
C ASN A 115 26.72 1.74 5.23
N GLY A 116 25.56 1.34 4.71
CA GLY A 116 25.06 1.83 3.43
C GLY A 116 24.79 3.33 3.51
N THR A 117 25.47 4.11 2.67
CA THR A 117 25.20 5.54 2.60
C THR A 117 23.90 5.80 1.83
N ASN A 118 23.10 6.76 2.30
CA ASN A 118 21.90 7.27 1.63
C ASN A 118 20.75 6.25 1.42
N LEU A 119 20.03 5.95 2.50
CA LEU A 119 18.82 5.10 2.50
C LEU A 119 17.52 5.87 2.21
N LEU A 120 17.61 7.07 1.61
CA LEU A 120 16.45 7.96 1.40
C LEU A 120 15.28 7.25 0.71
N TYR A 121 15.55 6.45 -0.33
CA TYR A 121 14.50 5.78 -1.09
C TYR A 121 13.80 4.67 -0.31
N VAL A 122 14.52 3.98 0.58
CA VAL A 122 13.93 2.99 1.49
C VAL A 122 13.07 3.70 2.54
N TRP A 123 13.50 4.87 3.03
CA TRP A 123 12.69 5.71 3.91
C TRP A 123 11.39 6.19 3.27
N LEU A 124 11.42 6.57 1.98
CA LEU A 124 10.19 6.90 1.24
C LEU A 124 9.21 5.72 1.20
N MET A 125 9.72 4.48 1.07
CA MET A 125 8.89 3.27 1.11
C MET A 125 8.30 3.02 2.49
N VAL A 126 9.04 3.27 3.58
CA VAL A 126 8.52 3.18 4.97
C VAL A 126 7.37 4.17 5.16
N ILE A 127 7.60 5.45 4.83
CA ILE A 127 6.60 6.51 4.99
C ILE A 127 5.38 6.22 4.11
N GLY A 128 5.59 5.81 2.86
CA GLY A 128 4.52 5.43 1.95
C GLY A 128 3.66 4.30 2.51
N SER A 129 4.29 3.25 3.05
CA SER A 129 3.60 2.12 3.67
C SER A 129 2.76 2.53 4.88
N LEU A 130 3.29 3.40 5.75
CA LEU A 130 2.55 3.93 6.90
C LEU A 130 1.35 4.76 6.47
N MET A 131 1.50 5.63 5.48
CA MET A 131 0.41 6.44 4.94
C MET A 131 -0.69 5.56 4.33
N ILE A 132 -0.33 4.49 3.60
CA ILE A 132 -1.29 3.53 3.06
C ILE A 132 -2.09 2.88 4.18
N ILE A 133 -1.42 2.39 5.22
CA ILE A 133 -2.05 1.77 6.41
C ILE A 133 -3.02 2.76 7.07
N VAL A 134 -2.59 3.99 7.31
CA VAL A 134 -3.41 5.04 7.95
C VAL A 134 -4.59 5.46 7.08
N GLY A 135 -4.45 5.50 5.76
CA GLY A 135 -5.54 5.84 4.84
C GLY A 135 -6.54 4.70 4.64
N VAL A 136 -6.06 3.47 4.51
CA VAL A 136 -6.88 2.32 4.07
C VAL A 136 -7.57 1.60 5.21
N ILE A 137 -6.92 1.41 6.36
CA ILE A 137 -7.51 0.67 7.49
C ILE A 137 -8.81 1.30 7.98
N PRO A 138 -8.90 2.63 8.20
CA PRO A 138 -10.13 3.23 8.69
C PRO A 138 -11.27 3.14 7.67
N ILE A 139 -10.95 3.08 6.37
CA ILE A 139 -11.96 2.86 5.33
C ILE A 139 -12.44 1.41 5.39
N PHE A 140 -11.52 0.45 5.33
CA PHE A 140 -11.81 -0.98 5.28
C PHE A 140 -12.61 -1.47 6.49
N THR A 141 -12.24 -1.05 7.69
CA THR A 141 -12.88 -1.46 8.96
C THR A 141 -14.29 -0.92 9.16
N ARG A 142 -14.68 0.14 8.44
CA ARG A 142 -16.02 0.74 8.53
C ARG A 142 -17.01 0.17 7.52
N TYR A 143 -16.58 -0.74 6.66
CA TYR A 143 -17.49 -1.58 5.90
C TYR A 143 -18.13 -2.62 6.82
N LYS A 144 -19.46 -2.58 6.93
CA LYS A 144 -20.23 -3.56 7.71
C LYS A 144 -21.07 -4.41 6.78
N LYS A 145 -21.23 -5.69 7.10
CA LYS A 145 -22.13 -6.58 6.37
C LYS A 145 -23.54 -6.00 6.47
N VAL A 146 -24.23 -5.93 5.34
CA VAL A 146 -25.66 -5.61 5.30
C VAL A 146 -26.41 -6.89 5.70
N GLU A 147 -27.11 -6.86 6.83
CA GLU A 147 -28.07 -7.92 7.18
C GLU A 147 -29.33 -7.70 6.34
N GLU A 148 -29.76 -8.74 5.62
CA GLU A 148 -31.03 -8.77 4.89
C GLU A 148 -32.22 -8.83 5.86
#